data_AF-S5Y2R7-F1
#
_entry.id   AF-S5Y2R7-F1
#
_cell.length_a   1.000
_cell.length_b   1.000
_cell.length_c   1.000
_cell.angle_alpha   90.00
_cell.angle_beta   90.00
_cell.angle_gamma   90.00
#
_symmetry.space_group_name_H-M   'P 1'
#
loop_
_entity.id
_entity.type
_entity.pdbx_description
1 polymer ?
#
loop_
_entity_poly.entity_id
_entity_poly.type
_entity_poly.pdbx_seq_one_letter_code
_entity_poly.pdbx_strand_id
1 'polypeptide(L)'
;MSDLVAKTAIDRRLAEIIQPVIEDLGFELVRVRLQGGKTATLQIMADRPEGGINVDDCADISTAVSATLDVEDPLEDPYHLEVSSPGIDRPLTRLKDFETFEGYEVRIETNQPIDGRKRFKGMLAGVEGEEVLINVEEGTIGLNFDLLSDAKLLLTDELIAEMLRQKKEAGVEIDNLDEAAFDDIETDPGEAGDAKE
;
A
#
# COMPACT_ATOMS: atom_id res chain seq x y z
N MET A 1 17.57 1.30 7.69
CA MET A 1 16.87 1.47 6.42
C MET A 1 15.70 0.51 6.38
N SER A 2 14.52 1.02 6.65
CA SER A 2 13.26 0.28 6.57
C SER A 2 13.06 -0.29 5.15
N ASP A 3 12.95 -1.61 5.05
CA ASP A 3 12.80 -2.35 3.79
C ASP A 3 11.31 -2.44 3.36
N LEU A 4 10.48 -1.44 3.70
CA LEU A 4 9.03 -1.50 3.49
C LEU A 4 8.64 -1.46 2.00
N VAL A 5 9.38 -0.70 1.18
CA VAL A 5 9.19 -0.68 -0.28
C VAL A 5 9.45 -2.06 -0.87
N ALA A 6 10.44 -2.80 -0.37
CA ALA A 6 10.92 -4.07 -0.90
C ALA A 6 11.40 -5.02 0.22
N LYS A 7 10.62 -6.07 0.55
CA LYS A 7 10.84 -6.87 1.77
C LYS A 7 11.95 -7.91 1.63
N THR A 8 12.01 -8.60 0.49
CA THR A 8 12.98 -9.68 0.29
C THR A 8 14.26 -9.18 -0.36
N ALA A 9 15.33 -9.99 -0.35
CA ALA A 9 16.56 -9.64 -1.06
C ALA A 9 16.33 -9.46 -2.57
N ILE A 10 15.44 -10.28 -3.17
CA ILE A 10 15.10 -10.15 -4.58
C ILE A 10 14.25 -8.91 -4.85
N ASP A 11 13.28 -8.59 -3.99
CA ASP A 11 12.49 -7.35 -4.12
C ASP A 11 13.39 -6.12 -4.09
N ARG A 12 14.44 -6.12 -3.24
CA ARG A 12 15.36 -4.98 -3.11
C ARG A 12 16.20 -4.80 -4.36
N ARG A 13 16.76 -5.90 -4.89
CA ARG A 13 17.47 -5.86 -6.17
C ARG A 13 16.57 -5.35 -7.29
N LEU A 14 15.31 -5.79 -7.34
CA LEU A 14 14.34 -5.31 -8.32
C LEU A 14 14.03 -3.83 -8.12
N ALA A 15 13.82 -3.38 -6.88
CA ALA A 15 13.56 -1.97 -6.58
C ALA A 15 14.73 -1.07 -6.99
N GLU A 16 15.99 -1.47 -6.78
CA GLU A 16 17.17 -0.72 -7.21
C GLU A 16 17.21 -0.49 -8.73
N ILE A 17 16.71 -1.45 -9.51
CA ILE A 17 16.63 -1.36 -10.98
C ILE A 17 15.43 -0.51 -11.41
N ILE A 18 14.28 -0.71 -10.76
CA ILE A 18 12.98 -0.16 -11.17
C ILE A 18 12.81 1.29 -10.71
N GLN A 19 13.31 1.64 -9.53
CA GLN A 19 13.09 2.95 -8.91
C GLN A 19 13.56 4.12 -9.79
N PRO A 20 14.78 4.11 -10.36
CA PRO A 20 15.23 5.20 -11.23
C PRO A 20 14.32 5.40 -12.45
N VAL A 21 13.81 4.31 -13.03
CA VAL A 21 12.92 4.35 -14.20
C VAL A 21 11.59 5.00 -13.85
N ILE A 22 11.03 4.66 -12.68
CA ILE A 22 9.77 5.25 -12.20
C ILE A 22 9.95 6.74 -11.88
N GLU A 23 11.08 7.10 -11.24
CA GLU A 23 11.40 8.47 -10.89
C GLU A 23 11.65 9.36 -12.13
N ASP A 24 12.33 8.83 -13.16
CA ASP A 24 12.56 9.53 -14.43
C ASP A 24 11.25 9.85 -15.18
N LEU A 25 10.22 9.04 -14.98
CA LEU A 25 8.87 9.29 -15.49
C LEU A 25 8.05 10.26 -14.63
N GLY A 26 8.60 10.75 -13.51
CA GLY A 26 7.93 11.69 -12.60
C GLY A 26 6.95 11.02 -11.62
N PHE A 27 7.09 9.72 -11.41
CA PHE A 27 6.33 8.96 -10.42
C PHE A 27 7.22 8.58 -9.25
N GLU A 28 6.61 7.98 -8.25
CA GLU A 28 7.30 7.49 -7.08
C GLU A 28 6.99 6.01 -6.87
N LEU A 29 8.03 5.23 -6.59
CA LEU A 29 7.85 3.83 -6.25
C LEU A 29 7.27 3.72 -4.84
N VAL A 30 6.12 3.05 -4.73
CA VAL A 30 5.44 2.79 -3.45
C VAL A 30 5.79 1.39 -2.95
N ARG A 31 5.72 0.36 -3.80
CA ARG A 31 5.98 -1.02 -3.39
C ARG A 31 6.46 -1.89 -4.55
N VAL A 32 7.39 -2.81 -4.27
CA VAL A 32 7.77 -3.92 -5.16
C VAL A 32 7.64 -5.24 -4.43
N ARG A 33 6.96 -6.21 -5.02
CA ARG A 33 6.85 -7.58 -4.49
C ARG A 33 6.93 -8.59 -5.63
N LEU A 34 7.84 -9.55 -5.51
CA LEU A 34 7.80 -10.79 -6.28
C LEU A 34 6.98 -11.82 -5.52
N GLN A 35 5.77 -12.10 -6.00
CA GLN A 35 4.85 -13.04 -5.39
C GLN A 35 4.95 -14.41 -6.08
N GLY A 36 5.04 -15.47 -5.27
CA GLY A 36 5.09 -16.84 -5.77
C GLY A 36 3.75 -17.33 -6.31
N GLY A 37 3.79 -18.42 -7.08
CA GLY A 37 2.63 -19.02 -7.73
C GLY A 37 3.08 -20.07 -8.74
N LYS A 38 2.16 -20.55 -9.60
CA LYS A 38 2.55 -21.40 -10.74
C LYS A 38 3.47 -20.64 -11.72
N THR A 39 3.18 -19.36 -11.89
CA THR A 39 4.02 -18.35 -12.53
C THR A 39 4.12 -17.22 -11.53
N ALA A 40 5.32 -16.67 -11.32
CA ALA A 40 5.49 -15.58 -10.36
C ALA A 40 4.81 -14.29 -10.86
N THR A 41 4.42 -13.40 -9.96
CA THR A 41 3.94 -12.05 -10.31
C THR A 41 4.87 -11.02 -9.69
N LEU A 42 5.48 -10.19 -10.52
CA LEU A 42 6.19 -8.98 -10.10
C LEU A 42 5.18 -7.83 -10.02
N GLN A 43 4.74 -7.53 -8.81
CA GLN A 43 3.83 -6.43 -8.54
C GLN A 43 4.60 -5.15 -8.18
N ILE A 44 4.28 -4.08 -8.90
CA ILE A 44 4.82 -2.74 -8.71
C ILE A 44 3.64 -1.81 -8.42
N MET A 45 3.71 -1.13 -7.29
CA MET A 45 2.81 -0.03 -6.98
C MET A 45 3.57 1.28 -7.13
N ALA A 46 3.02 2.19 -7.92
CA ALA A 46 3.56 3.52 -8.12
C ALA A 46 2.49 4.58 -7.84
N ASP A 47 2.92 5.80 -7.60
CA ASP A 47 2.02 6.93 -7.40
C ASP A 47 2.66 8.23 -7.86
N ARG A 48 1.87 9.29 -8.01
CA ARG A 48 2.41 10.64 -8.16
C ARG A 48 2.77 11.23 -6.79
N PRO A 49 3.70 12.20 -6.73
CA PRO A 49 3.96 12.94 -5.50
C PRO A 49 2.70 13.61 -4.93
N GLU A 50 1.81 14.09 -5.79
CA GLU A 50 0.51 14.68 -5.40
C GLU A 50 -0.62 13.64 -5.28
N GLY A 51 -0.32 12.37 -5.51
CA GLY A 51 -1.27 11.26 -5.46
C GLY A 51 -2.07 11.05 -6.75
N GLY A 52 -2.47 9.81 -6.95
CA GLY A 52 -3.27 9.36 -8.08
C GLY A 52 -2.43 9.10 -9.33
N ILE A 53 -2.64 7.92 -9.93
CA ILE A 53 -2.22 7.62 -11.30
C ILE A 53 -3.39 6.97 -12.03
N ASN A 54 -3.49 7.22 -13.33
CA ASN A 54 -4.52 6.61 -14.18
C ASN A 54 -4.01 5.32 -14.85
N VAL A 55 -4.83 4.72 -15.71
CA VAL A 55 -4.46 3.47 -16.41
C VAL A 55 -3.35 3.70 -17.44
N ASP A 56 -3.34 4.85 -18.11
CA ASP A 56 -2.31 5.20 -19.09
C ASP A 56 -0.94 5.39 -18.42
N ASP A 57 -0.90 6.04 -17.26
CA ASP A 57 0.28 6.16 -16.41
C ASP A 57 0.84 4.78 -16.03
N CYS A 58 -0.04 3.85 -15.64
CA CYS A 58 0.37 2.47 -15.35
C CYS A 58 0.95 1.77 -16.59
N ALA A 59 0.40 2.03 -17.78
CA ALA A 59 0.87 1.44 -19.04
C ALA A 59 2.25 1.99 -19.44
N ASP A 60 2.48 3.30 -19.26
CA ASP A 60 3.76 3.94 -19.51
C ASP A 60 4.86 3.38 -18.59
N ILE A 61 4.56 3.28 -17.28
CA ILE A 61 5.47 2.67 -16.29
C ILE A 61 5.75 1.21 -16.67
N SER A 62 4.71 0.43 -16.97
CA SER A 62 4.86 -0.99 -17.35
C SER A 62 5.78 -1.15 -18.56
N THR A 63 5.61 -0.33 -19.59
CA THR A 63 6.43 -0.36 -20.81
C THR A 63 7.90 -0.03 -20.51
N ALA A 64 8.16 1.04 -19.76
CA ALA A 64 9.52 1.46 -19.44
C ALA A 64 10.25 0.47 -18.52
N VAL A 65 9.54 -0.04 -17.52
CA VAL A 65 10.09 -1.04 -16.59
C VAL A 65 10.35 -2.36 -17.31
N SER A 66 9.44 -2.83 -18.15
CA SER A 66 9.65 -4.06 -18.93
C SER A 66 10.91 -3.97 -19.79
N ALA A 67 11.10 -2.85 -20.51
CA ALA A 67 12.29 -2.66 -21.34
C ALA A 67 13.59 -2.68 -20.52
N THR A 68 13.57 -2.15 -19.29
CA THR A 68 14.73 -2.15 -18.40
C THR A 68 15.00 -3.56 -17.86
N LEU A 69 13.96 -4.28 -17.45
CA LEU A 69 14.07 -5.65 -16.95
C LEU A 69 14.53 -6.63 -18.04
N ASP A 70 14.19 -6.39 -19.31
CA ASP A 70 14.70 -7.19 -20.44
C ASP A 70 16.21 -7.02 -20.66
N VAL A 71 16.78 -5.87 -20.28
CA VAL A 71 18.22 -5.58 -20.41
C VAL A 71 19.00 -6.09 -19.20
N GLU A 72 18.50 -5.81 -18.00
CA GLU A 72 19.16 -6.20 -16.74
C GLU A 72 18.94 -7.68 -16.38
N ASP A 73 17.88 -8.29 -16.91
CA ASP A 73 17.45 -9.69 -16.75
C ASP A 73 17.67 -10.27 -15.33
N PRO A 74 17.07 -9.65 -14.28
CA PRO A 74 17.36 -10.04 -12.90
C PRO A 74 16.67 -11.35 -12.46
N LEU A 75 15.74 -11.89 -13.25
CA LEU A 75 14.89 -13.03 -12.93
C LEU A 75 15.03 -14.12 -14.00
N GLU A 76 15.46 -15.32 -13.62
CA GLU A 76 15.64 -16.44 -14.55
C GLU A 76 14.31 -17.11 -14.96
N ASP A 77 13.31 -17.07 -14.07
CA ASP A 77 12.02 -17.73 -14.27
C ASP A 77 10.98 -16.78 -14.89
N PRO A 78 10.05 -17.30 -15.72
CA PRO A 78 8.95 -16.50 -16.26
C PRO A 78 8.06 -15.90 -15.16
N TYR A 79 7.62 -14.67 -15.38
CA TYR A 79 6.76 -13.94 -14.45
C TYR A 79 5.71 -13.10 -15.19
N HIS A 80 4.68 -12.67 -14.46
CA HIS A 80 3.73 -11.64 -14.87
C HIS A 80 4.14 -10.31 -14.27
N LEU A 81 4.20 -9.25 -15.09
CA LEU A 81 4.40 -7.88 -14.62
C LEU A 81 3.04 -7.23 -14.34
N GLU A 82 2.85 -6.73 -13.13
CA GLU A 82 1.65 -5.99 -12.72
C GLU A 82 2.05 -4.61 -12.21
N VAL A 83 1.51 -3.57 -12.84
CA VAL A 83 1.70 -2.17 -12.42
C VAL A 83 0.35 -1.59 -12.02
N SER A 84 0.27 -1.01 -10.83
CA SER A 84 -0.96 -0.42 -10.30
C SER A 84 -0.69 0.79 -9.42
N SER A 85 -1.75 1.56 -9.14
CA SER A 85 -1.76 2.48 -8.01
C SER A 85 -1.99 1.72 -6.70
N PRO A 86 -1.55 2.25 -5.54
CA PRO A 86 -1.78 1.60 -4.25
C PRO A 86 -3.26 1.55 -3.81
N GLY A 87 -4.14 2.36 -4.41
CA GLY A 87 -5.56 2.40 -4.08
C GLY A 87 -5.85 2.78 -2.62
N ILE A 88 -6.96 2.27 -2.08
CA ILE A 88 -7.44 2.58 -0.73
C ILE A 88 -6.84 1.70 0.38
N ASP A 89 -6.49 0.44 0.08
CA ASP A 89 -5.70 -0.44 0.99
C ASP A 89 -4.21 -0.09 0.86
N ARG A 90 -3.91 1.21 1.00
CA ARG A 90 -2.61 1.80 0.68
C ARG A 90 -1.53 1.30 1.65
N PRO A 91 -0.44 0.67 1.17
CA PRO A 91 0.72 0.41 2.00
C PRO A 91 1.46 1.73 2.30
N LEU A 92 1.91 1.90 3.52
CA LEU A 92 2.74 3.03 3.96
C LEU A 92 4.17 2.55 4.01
N THR A 93 5.00 2.97 3.06
CA THR A 93 6.33 2.39 2.86
C THR A 93 7.47 3.39 2.98
N ARG A 94 7.14 4.68 3.05
CA ARG A 94 8.10 5.80 3.12
C ARG A 94 7.66 6.74 4.23
N LEU A 95 8.58 7.43 4.89
CA LEU A 95 8.26 8.36 5.99
C LEU A 95 7.19 9.38 5.61
N LYS A 96 7.31 9.98 4.42
CA LYS A 96 6.31 10.92 3.89
C LYS A 96 4.91 10.33 3.77
N ASP A 97 4.77 9.01 3.59
CA ASP A 97 3.43 8.39 3.54
C ASP A 97 2.76 8.54 4.93
N PHE A 98 3.51 8.42 6.02
CA PHE A 98 2.97 8.58 7.36
C PHE A 98 2.62 10.05 7.67
N GLU A 99 3.36 11.01 7.10
CA GLU A 99 3.04 12.44 7.19
C GLU A 99 1.78 12.78 6.38
N THR A 100 1.70 12.33 5.12
CA THR A 100 0.56 12.60 4.24
C THR A 100 -0.75 12.05 4.78
N PHE A 101 -0.71 10.90 5.46
CA PHE A 101 -1.89 10.25 6.00
C PHE A 101 -2.04 10.41 7.52
N GLU A 102 -1.50 11.48 8.09
CA GLU A 102 -1.80 11.88 9.46
C GLU A 102 -3.32 12.01 9.67
N GLY A 103 -3.81 11.54 10.83
CA GLY A 103 -5.23 11.55 11.16
C GLY A 103 -6.01 10.30 10.72
N TYR A 104 -5.45 9.44 9.85
CA TYR A 104 -6.10 8.20 9.45
C TYR A 104 -5.73 7.01 10.33
N GLU A 105 -6.63 6.02 10.40
CA GLU A 105 -6.37 4.78 11.13
C GLU A 105 -5.40 3.88 10.33
N VAL A 106 -4.39 3.34 11.02
CA VAL A 106 -3.38 2.48 10.43
C VAL A 106 -3.20 1.19 11.20
N ARG A 107 -2.65 0.19 10.51
CA ARG A 107 -2.05 -0.99 11.13
C ARG A 107 -0.57 -1.01 10.81
N ILE A 108 0.25 -1.12 11.84
CA ILE A 108 1.71 -1.20 11.76
C ILE A 108 2.16 -2.52 12.39
N GLU A 109 3.04 -3.25 11.69
CA GLU A 109 3.72 -4.43 12.21
C GLU A 109 5.22 -4.18 12.31
N THR A 110 5.83 -4.61 13.40
CA THR A 110 7.27 -4.48 13.66
C THR A 110 8.00 -5.80 13.52
N ASN A 111 9.26 -5.76 13.12
CA ASN A 111 10.10 -6.95 12.93
C ASN A 111 10.39 -7.65 14.27
N GLN A 112 10.42 -6.91 15.38
CA GLN A 112 10.67 -7.37 16.73
C GLN A 112 9.58 -6.89 17.70
N PRO A 113 9.31 -7.60 18.81
CA PRO A 113 8.32 -7.15 19.78
C PRO A 113 8.77 -5.85 20.45
N ILE A 114 7.83 -4.91 20.60
CA ILE A 114 7.96 -3.72 21.43
C ILE A 114 6.88 -3.85 22.51
N ASP A 115 7.29 -3.86 23.78
CA ASP A 115 6.42 -4.10 24.93
C ASP A 115 5.56 -5.37 24.81
N GLY A 116 6.14 -6.44 24.25
CA GLY A 116 5.51 -7.75 24.12
C GLY A 116 4.52 -7.87 22.95
N ARG A 117 4.30 -6.82 22.16
CA ARG A 117 3.45 -6.85 20.96
C ARG A 117 4.24 -6.48 19.70
N LYS A 118 3.84 -7.04 18.55
CA LYS A 118 4.41 -6.69 17.23
C LYS A 118 3.47 -5.88 16.36
N ARG A 119 2.18 -5.87 16.69
CA ARG A 119 1.12 -5.26 15.89
C ARG A 119 0.52 -4.11 16.67
N PHE A 120 0.41 -2.99 15.98
CA PHE A 120 -0.13 -1.74 16.50
C PHE A 120 -1.24 -1.30 15.57
N LYS A 121 -2.37 -0.93 16.14
CA LYS A 121 -3.52 -0.38 15.43
C LYS A 121 -3.92 0.90 16.16
N GLY A 122 -4.16 1.97 15.42
CA GLY A 122 -4.47 3.27 15.98
C GLY A 122 -4.43 4.38 14.94
N MET A 123 -4.65 5.60 15.38
CA MET A 123 -4.67 6.78 14.52
C MET A 123 -3.25 7.32 14.33
N LEU A 124 -2.85 7.56 13.09
CA LEU A 124 -1.59 8.20 12.76
C LEU A 124 -1.54 9.61 13.36
N ALA A 125 -0.48 9.90 14.12
CA ALA A 125 -0.26 11.17 14.81
C ALA A 125 0.96 11.93 14.28
N GLY A 126 1.37 11.62 13.05
CA GLY A 126 2.49 12.25 12.35
C GLY A 126 3.82 11.50 12.51
N VAL A 127 4.91 12.21 12.20
CA VAL A 127 6.29 11.70 12.26
C VAL A 127 7.15 12.69 13.03
N GLU A 128 7.98 12.19 13.95
CA GLU A 128 9.00 12.98 14.66
C GLU A 128 10.39 12.37 14.40
N GLY A 129 11.18 13.02 13.54
CA GLY A 129 12.48 12.50 13.12
C GLY A 129 12.34 11.20 12.35
N GLU A 130 12.75 10.08 12.96
CA GLU A 130 12.62 8.73 12.40
C GLU A 130 11.51 7.91 13.08
N GLU A 131 10.72 8.52 13.97
CA GLU A 131 9.64 7.83 14.68
C GLU A 131 8.28 8.15 14.07
N VAL A 132 7.54 7.09 13.74
CA VAL A 132 6.13 7.18 13.36
C VAL A 132 5.30 7.22 14.64
N LEU A 133 4.52 8.28 14.82
CA LEU A 133 3.67 8.45 15.98
C LEU A 133 2.28 7.85 15.72
N ILE A 134 1.79 7.05 16.66
CA ILE A 134 0.46 6.45 16.58
C ILE A 134 -0.27 6.57 17.92
N ASN A 135 -1.50 7.06 17.86
CA ASN A 135 -2.43 7.12 18.99
C ASN A 135 -3.12 5.77 19.15
N VAL A 136 -2.78 5.07 20.23
CA VAL A 136 -3.39 3.81 20.67
C VAL A 136 -4.20 4.05 21.95
N GLU A 137 -4.95 3.05 22.42
CA GLU A 137 -5.76 3.17 23.65
C GLU A 137 -4.92 3.57 24.87
N GLU A 138 -3.66 3.15 24.91
CA GLU A 138 -2.75 3.44 26.03
C GLU A 138 -2.06 4.83 25.94
N GLY A 139 -2.26 5.57 24.85
CA GLY A 139 -1.65 6.88 24.60
C GLY A 139 -0.94 6.96 23.23
N THR A 140 -0.14 8.01 23.04
CA THR A 140 0.69 8.16 21.84
C THR A 140 2.00 7.39 22.03
N ILE A 141 2.33 6.53 21.07
CA ILE A 141 3.62 5.82 21.03
C ILE A 141 4.40 6.21 19.78
N GLY A 142 5.72 6.28 19.91
CA GLY A 142 6.65 6.42 18.79
C GLY A 142 7.20 5.06 18.38
N LEU A 143 7.13 4.74 17.09
CA LEU A 143 7.71 3.55 16.51
C LEU A 143 8.81 3.96 15.54
N ASN A 144 10.07 3.63 15.86
CA ASN A 144 11.17 3.90 14.94
C ASN A 144 10.93 3.19 13.59
N PHE A 145 10.99 3.97 12.51
CA PHE A 145 10.67 3.57 11.15
C PHE A 145 11.46 2.35 10.66
N ASP A 146 12.71 2.18 11.10
CA ASP A 146 13.55 1.04 10.75
C ASP A 146 13.11 -0.28 11.40
N LEU A 147 12.27 -0.23 12.44
CA LEU A 147 11.71 -1.41 13.08
C LEU A 147 10.42 -1.89 12.39
N LEU A 148 9.84 -1.09 11.50
CA LEU A 148 8.63 -1.44 10.80
C LEU A 148 8.91 -2.53 9.76
N SER A 149 8.01 -3.51 9.74
CA SER A 149 8.02 -4.65 8.82
C SER A 149 6.82 -4.65 7.88
N ASP A 150 5.74 -3.96 8.27
CA ASP A 150 4.57 -3.71 7.45
C ASP A 150 3.83 -2.48 7.99
N ALA A 151 3.22 -1.70 7.12
CA ALA A 151 2.30 -0.64 7.52
C ALA A 151 1.31 -0.39 6.39
N LYS A 152 0.06 -0.15 6.76
CA LYS A 152 -1.00 0.19 5.80
C LYS A 152 -2.13 0.97 6.45
N LEU A 153 -2.84 1.75 5.62
CA LEU A 153 -4.11 2.34 6.01
C LEU A 153 -5.14 1.25 6.32
N LEU A 154 -5.99 1.53 7.31
CA LEU A 154 -7.18 0.72 7.55
C LEU A 154 -8.36 1.34 6.81
N LEU A 155 -9.09 0.47 6.12
CA LEU A 155 -10.28 0.83 5.38
C LEU A 155 -11.41 1.18 6.36
N THR A 156 -11.51 2.45 6.71
CA THR A 156 -12.57 3.03 7.55
C THR A 156 -13.54 3.83 6.68
N ASP A 157 -14.76 4.03 7.17
CA ASP A 157 -15.79 4.80 6.45
C ASP A 157 -15.32 6.23 6.16
N GLU A 158 -14.60 6.84 7.10
CA GLU A 158 -14.00 8.17 6.95
C GLU A 158 -12.97 8.20 5.80
N LEU A 159 -12.09 7.20 5.74
CA LEU A 159 -11.12 7.08 4.66
C LEU A 159 -11.80 6.85 3.30
N ILE A 160 -12.84 6.01 3.26
CA ILE A 160 -13.61 5.76 2.03
C ILE A 160 -14.25 7.06 1.54
N ALA A 161 -14.94 7.78 2.43
CA ALA A 161 -15.62 9.02 2.09
C ALA A 161 -14.65 10.08 1.54
N GLU A 162 -13.49 10.26 2.18
CA GLU A 162 -12.50 11.22 1.72
C GLU A 162 -11.87 10.81 0.37
N MET A 163 -11.54 9.53 0.19
CA MET A 163 -10.97 9.03 -1.07
C MET A 163 -11.95 9.19 -2.24
N LEU A 164 -13.24 8.95 -2.02
CA LEU A 164 -14.28 9.19 -3.03
C LEU A 164 -14.42 10.68 -3.35
N ARG A 165 -14.34 11.54 -2.33
CA ARG A 165 -14.38 12.99 -2.50
C ARG A 165 -13.19 13.50 -3.32
N GLN A 166 -11.98 13.05 -3.01
CA GLN A 166 -10.77 13.44 -3.75
C GLN A 166 -10.82 12.99 -5.21
N LYS A 167 -11.29 11.77 -5.48
CA LYS A 167 -11.48 11.30 -6.87
C LYS A 167 -12.48 12.16 -7.65
N LYS A 168 -13.58 12.58 -7.00
CA LYS A 168 -14.57 13.48 -7.59
C LYS A 168 -14.00 14.86 -7.88
N GLU A 169 -13.23 15.42 -6.94
CA GLU A 169 -12.56 16.72 -7.10
C GLU A 169 -11.46 16.69 -8.19
N ALA A 170 -10.78 15.54 -8.35
CA ALA A 170 -9.79 15.31 -9.42
C ALA A 170 -10.41 15.07 -10.81
N GLY A 171 -11.74 15.10 -10.94
CA GLY A 171 -12.42 14.92 -12.22
C GLY A 171 -12.38 13.49 -12.75
N VAL A 172 -12.09 12.49 -11.90
CA VAL A 172 -12.24 11.08 -12.26
C VAL A 172 -13.74 10.76 -12.23
N GLU A 173 -14.39 10.76 -13.39
CA GLU A 173 -15.73 10.20 -13.54
C GLU A 173 -15.67 8.71 -13.23
N ILE A 174 -16.23 8.30 -12.10
CA ILE A 174 -16.49 6.89 -11.86
C ILE A 174 -17.83 6.60 -12.53
N ASP A 175 -17.76 6.28 -13.82
CA ASP A 175 -18.91 5.77 -14.56
C ASP A 175 -19.46 4.54 -13.82
N ASN A 176 -20.59 4.71 -13.12
CA ASN A 176 -21.32 3.71 -12.32
C ASN A 176 -20.93 3.56 -10.82
N LEU A 177 -20.71 4.64 -10.08
CA LEU A 177 -21.02 4.61 -8.64
C LEU A 177 -22.45 5.07 -8.42
N ASP A 178 -23.36 4.12 -8.28
CA ASP A 178 -24.64 4.40 -7.63
C ASP A 178 -24.36 4.52 -6.13
N GLU A 179 -24.31 5.76 -5.62
CA GLU A 179 -24.13 6.03 -4.19
C GLU A 179 -25.22 5.34 -3.33
N ALA A 180 -26.39 5.02 -3.92
CA ALA A 180 -27.45 4.29 -3.23
C ALA A 180 -27.22 2.75 -3.17
N ALA A 181 -26.25 2.21 -3.91
CA ALA A 181 -25.94 0.78 -3.91
C ALA A 181 -25.01 0.33 -2.76
N PHE A 182 -24.46 1.28 -1.98
CA PHE A 182 -23.57 1.02 -0.86
C PHE A 182 -24.19 1.26 0.52
N ASP A 183 -25.45 1.71 0.60
CA ASP A 183 -26.16 1.95 1.86
C ASP A 183 -26.63 0.65 2.55
N ASP A 184 -26.76 -0.45 1.81
CA ASP A 184 -27.16 -1.74 2.36
C ASP A 184 -25.95 -2.66 2.57
N ILE A 185 -25.37 -2.61 3.77
CA ILE A 185 -24.53 -3.70 4.26
C ILE A 185 -25.46 -4.90 4.51
N GLU A 186 -25.50 -5.86 3.58
CA GLU A 186 -26.06 -7.18 3.88
C GLU A 186 -25.15 -7.89 4.89
N THR A 187 -25.40 -7.66 6.18
CA THR A 187 -24.92 -8.54 7.23
C THR A 187 -25.73 -9.83 7.14
N ASP A 188 -25.14 -10.88 6.57
CA ASP A 188 -25.74 -12.20 6.56
C ASP A 188 -25.97 -12.67 8.01
N PRO A 189 -27.23 -12.79 8.48
CA PRO A 189 -27.52 -13.13 9.84
C PRO A 189 -27.55 -14.67 9.98
N GLY A 190 -26.38 -15.26 10.13
CA GLY A 190 -26.17 -16.49 10.89
C GLY A 190 -26.65 -17.82 10.30
N GLU A 191 -25.71 -18.74 10.10
CA GLU A 191 -25.97 -20.16 10.37
C GLU A 191 -25.59 -20.48 11.82
N ALA A 192 -26.50 -20.15 12.73
CA ALA A 192 -26.57 -20.79 14.03
C ALA A 192 -27.29 -22.13 13.87
N GLY A 193 -26.50 -23.21 13.84
CA GLY A 193 -26.80 -24.56 14.33
C GLY A 193 -28.12 -25.23 13.92
N ASP A 194 -28.02 -26.30 13.14
CA ASP A 194 -28.98 -27.41 13.21
C ASP A 194 -28.34 -28.61 13.89
N ALA A 195 -28.88 -28.94 15.06
CA ALA A 195 -28.61 -30.15 15.82
C ALA A 195 -29.85 -31.04 15.73
N LYS A 196 -29.70 -32.21 15.10
CA LYS A 196 -30.34 -33.53 15.34
C LYS A 196 -30.06 -34.42 14.12
N GLU A 197 -29.77 -35.70 14.22
CA GLU A 197 -30.21 -36.73 15.18
C GLU A 197 -29.11 -37.80 15.35
#